data_AF-A0A0U2W462-F1
#
_entry.id   AF-A0A0U2W462-F1
#
_cell.length_a   1.000
_cell.length_b   1.000
_cell.length_c   1.000
_cell.angle_alpha   90.00
_cell.angle_beta   90.00
_cell.angle_gamma   90.00
#
_symmetry.space_group_name_H-M   'P 1'
#
loop_
_entity.id
_entity.type
_entity.pdbx_description
1 polymer ?
#
loop_
_entity_poly.entity_id
_entity_poly.type
_entity_poly.pdbx_seq_one_letter_code
_entity_poly.pdbx_strand_id
1 'polypeptide(L)' 'MAKKNNSIAFKGLLEIETMEITEEDKNGIFVYDLLAALKEYDGKQVSLTIKEENPVQPKETEGEE' A
#
# COMPACT_ATOMS: atom_id res chain seq x y z
N MET A 1 -12.81 -21.43 -17.70
CA MET A 1 -13.73 -20.30 -17.99
C MET A 1 -12.90 -19.07 -18.22
N ALA A 2 -13.22 -18.26 -19.24
CA ALA A 2 -12.61 -16.95 -19.39
C ALA A 2 -13.12 -16.03 -18.26
N LYS A 3 -12.21 -15.36 -17.56
CA LYS A 3 -12.51 -14.34 -16.54
C LYS A 3 -11.71 -13.09 -16.87
N LYS A 4 -12.35 -11.91 -16.81
CA LYS A 4 -11.65 -10.63 -16.83
C LYS A 4 -11.25 -10.27 -15.39
N ASN A 5 -9.97 -10.03 -15.16
CA ASN A 5 -9.46 -9.58 -13.87
C ASN A 5 -9.15 -8.08 -13.92
N ASN A 6 -9.49 -7.36 -12.85
CA ASN A 6 -9.10 -5.97 -12.65
C ASN A 6 -8.61 -5.81 -11.21
N SER A 7 -7.40 -5.32 -11.03
CA SER A 7 -6.74 -5.16 -9.73
C SER A 7 -5.96 -3.85 -9.71
N ILE A 8 -6.11 -3.10 -8.61
CA ILE A 8 -5.30 -1.94 -8.29
C ILE A 8 -4.40 -2.24 -7.09
N ALA A 9 -3.23 -1.63 -7.04
CA ALA A 9 -2.27 -1.78 -5.95
C ALA A 9 -1.66 -0.43 -5.63
N PHE A 10 -1.60 -0.11 -4.35
CA PHE A 10 -0.94 1.09 -3.83
C PHE A 10 0.15 0.66 -2.86
N LYS A 11 1.25 1.40 -2.85
CA LYS A 11 2.35 1.20 -1.92
C LYS A 11 2.71 2.55 -1.32
N GLY A 12 2.54 2.69 -0.01
CA GLY A 12 2.80 3.95 0.67
C GLY A 12 2.26 3.94 2.08
N LEU A 13 2.36 5.09 2.74
CA LEU A 13 1.77 5.34 4.05
C LEU A 13 0.26 5.56 3.88
N LEU A 14 -0.54 4.72 4.53
CA LEU A 14 -2.00 4.84 4.56
C LEU A 14 -2.42 5.78 5.69
N GLU A 15 -3.14 6.85 5.36
CA GLU A 15 -3.81 7.74 6.32
C GLU A 15 -5.33 7.51 6.25
N ILE A 16 -5.93 6.96 7.31
CA ILE A 16 -7.33 6.51 7.28
C ILE A 16 -8.31 7.67 7.45
N GLU A 17 -7.90 8.74 8.14
CA GLU A 17 -8.79 9.89 8.34
C GLU A 17 -9.07 10.63 7.02
N THR A 18 -8.05 10.79 6.18
CA THR A 18 -8.19 11.42 4.86
C THR A 18 -8.48 10.43 3.74
N MET A 19 -8.31 9.12 4.00
CA MET A 19 -8.36 8.05 3.00
C MET A 19 -7.36 8.28 1.85
N GLU A 20 -6.14 8.61 2.22
CA GLU A 20 -5.05 8.86 1.29
C GLU A 20 -3.92 7.84 1.46
N ILE A 21 -3.22 7.56 0.36
CA ILE A 21 -1.96 6.84 0.40
C ILE A 21 -0.86 7.76 -0.11
N THR A 22 0.14 7.99 0.73
CA THR A 22 1.32 8.79 0.38
C THR A 22 2.49 7.86 0.03
N GLU A 23 2.97 7.94 -1.21
CA GLU A 23 4.17 7.28 -1.69
C GLU A 23 5.30 8.30 -1.78
N GLU A 24 6.41 8.03 -1.10
CA GLU A 24 7.62 8.84 -1.18
C GLU A 24 8.75 8.01 -1.80
N ASP A 25 9.28 8.48 -2.92
CA ASP A 25 10.42 7.86 -3.60
C ASP A 25 11.43 8.92 -4.10
N LYS A 26 12.46 8.48 -4.83
CA LYS A 26 13.50 9.37 -5.38
C LYS A 26 13.00 10.43 -6.37
N ASN A 27 11.78 10.29 -6.88
CA ASN A 27 11.16 11.16 -7.87
C ASN A 27 10.20 12.17 -7.21
N GLY A 28 9.83 11.98 -5.94
CA GLY A 28 9.05 12.93 -5.17
C GLY A 28 8.04 12.27 -4.23
N ILE A 29 7.05 13.07 -3.84
CA ILE A 29 5.93 12.67 -2.99
C ILE A 29 4.68 12.62 -3.86
N PHE A 30 4.01 11.48 -3.86
CA PHE A 30 2.76 11.23 -4.58
C PHE A 30 1.66 10.91 -3.57
N VAL A 31 0.53 11.59 -3.70
CA VAL A 31 -0.64 11.38 -2.84
C VAL A 31 -1.78 10.84 -3.69
N TYR A 32 -2.31 9.68 -3.31
CA TYR A 32 -3.40 9.00 -4.00
C TYR A 32 -4.66 8.99 -3.13
N ASP A 33 -5.80 9.38 -3.70
CA ASP A 33 -7.12 9.28 -3.07
C ASP A 33 -7.60 7.81 -3.14
N LEU A 34 -7.49 7.10 -2.01
CA LEU A 34 -7.89 5.69 -1.91
C LEU A 34 -9.41 5.55 -1.99
N LEU A 35 -10.17 6.50 -1.43
CA LEU A 35 -11.62 6.44 -1.44
C LEU A 35 -12.17 6.55 -2.87
N ALA A 36 -11.62 7.44 -3.69
CA ALA A 36 -11.97 7.55 -5.10
C ALA A 36 -11.72 6.24 -5.85
N ALA A 37 -10.58 5.59 -5.61
CA ALA A 37 -10.27 4.30 -6.22
C ALA A 37 -11.21 3.19 -5.77
N LEU A 38 -11.58 3.13 -4.48
CA LEU A 38 -12.50 2.15 -3.94
C LEU A 38 -13.94 2.32 -4.48
N LYS A 39 -14.37 3.56 -4.77
CA LYS A 39 -15.69 3.84 -5.37
C LYS A 39 -15.90 3.12 -6.70
N GLU A 40 -14.84 2.85 -7.49
CA GLU A 40 -14.98 2.07 -8.73
C GLU A 40 -15.43 0.63 -8.50
N TYR A 41 -15.26 0.12 -7.28
CA TYR A 41 -15.57 -1.24 -6.89
C TYR A 41 -16.82 -1.35 -6.00
N ASP A 42 -17.48 -0.22 -5.72
CA ASP A 42 -18.70 -0.20 -4.92
C ASP A 42 -19.80 -1.11 -5.51
N GLY A 43 -20.45 -1.88 -4.65
CA GLY A 43 -21.46 -2.88 -5.02
C GLY A 43 -20.96 -4.14 -5.75
N LYS A 44 -19.63 -4.32 -5.90
CA LYS A 44 -19.05 -5.51 -6.57
C LYS A 44 -18.47 -6.50 -5.57
N GLN A 45 -18.40 -7.78 -5.96
CA GLN A 45 -17.65 -8.78 -5.19
C GLN A 45 -16.16 -8.57 -5.39
N VAL A 46 -15.46 -8.26 -4.30
CA VAL A 46 -14.03 -7.95 -4.29
C VAL A 46 -13.25 -8.82 -3.31
N SER A 47 -11.95 -8.89 -3.51
CA SER A 47 -10.99 -9.39 -2.52
C SER A 47 -10.01 -8.26 -2.23
N LEU A 48 -9.90 -7.89 -0.95
CA LEU A 48 -8.95 -6.88 -0.47
C LEU A 48 -7.77 -7.58 0.20
N THR A 49 -6.58 -7.03 0.02
CA THR A 49 -5.34 -7.54 0.63
C THR A 49 -4.61 -6.37 1.26
N ILE A 50 -4.36 -6.45 2.57
CA ILE A 50 -3.55 -5.49 3.33
C ILE A 50 -2.27 -6.21 3.73
N LYS A 51 -1.12 -5.61 3.42
CA LYS A 51 0.21 -6.14 3.77
C LYS A 51 1.01 -5.05 4.44
N GLU A 52 1.66 -5.40 5.54
CA GLU A 52 2.60 -4.56 6.26
C GLU A 52 3.93 -5.31 6.33
N GLU A 53 5.01 -4.67 5.89
CA GLU A 53 6.36 -5.21 5.98
C GLU A 53 7.14 -4.37 6.99
N ASN A 54 7.38 -4.93 8.17
CA ASN A 54 8.19 -4.27 9.19
C ASN A 54 9.68 -4.51 8.91
N PRO A 55 10.55 -3.48 9.04
CA PRO A 55 11.98 -3.67 8.86
C PRO A 55 12.52 -4.66 9.90
N VAL A 56 13.30 -5.64 9.43
CA VAL A 56 14.02 -6.56 10.31
C VAL A 56 15.21 -5.79 10.88
N GLN A 57 15.31 -5.70 12.22
CA GLN A 57 16.48 -5.08 12.83
C GLN A 57 17.73 -5.92 12.52
N PRO A 58 18.83 -5.30 12.02
CA PRO A 58 20.09 -6.01 11.86
C PRO A 58 20.58 -6.48 13.23
N LYS A 59 21.18 -7.68 13.30
CA LYS A 59 21.86 -8.14 14.52
C LYS A 59 22.95 -7.13 14.86
N GLU A 60 23.01 -6.70 16.11
CA GLU A 60 24.14 -5.93 16.63
C GLU A 60 25.41 -6.75 16.37
N THR A 61 26.30 -6.23 15.51
CA THR A 61 27.69 -6.69 15.52
C THR A 61 28.27 -6.19 16.83
N GLU A 62 28.37 -7.07 17.83
CA GLU A 62 29.24 -6.86 18.99
C GLU A 62 30.63 -6.54 18.43
N GLY A 63 31.05 -5.28 18.57
CA GLY A 63 32.38 -4.85 18.18
C GLY A 63 33.41 -5.67 18.94
N GLU A 64 34.34 -6.27 18.21
CA GLU A 64 35.62 -6.71 18.76
C GLU A 64 36.36 -5.43 19.22
N GLU A 65 36.42 -5.20 20.54
CA GLU A 65 37.45 -4.37 21.18
C GLU A 65 38.66 -5.24 21.56
#